data_AF-A0AAJ2KVD3-F1
#
_entry.id   AF-A0AAJ2KVD3-F1
#
_cell.length_a   1.000
_cell.length_b   1.000
_cell.length_c   1.000
_cell.angle_alpha   90.00
_cell.angle_beta   90.00
_cell.angle_gamma   90.00
#
_symmetry.space_group_name_H-M   'P 1'
#
loop_
_entity.id
_entity.type
_entity.pdbx_description
1 polymer ?
#
loop_
_entity_poly.entity_id
_entity_poly.type
_entity_poly.pdbx_seq_one_letter_code
_entity_poly.pdbx_strand_id
1 'polypeptide(L)'
;MLDDAVIETARSLAESEGFGYQTVINNTLRQALLNQRETPVELDQRTAVGNARHFKEGITPGELKNLEKKLTEVLSEIHRVMAP
;
A
#
# COMPACT_ATOMS: atom_id res chain seq x y z
N MET A 1 -15.00 8.30 20.51
CA MET A 1 -14.98 8.86 19.14
C MET A 1 -13.60 9.45 18.91
N LEU A 2 -13.08 9.39 17.68
CA LEU A 2 -11.90 10.18 17.33
C LEU A 2 -12.28 11.65 17.32
N ASP A 3 -11.38 12.50 17.81
CA ASP A 3 -11.59 13.94 17.79
C ASP A 3 -11.53 14.48 16.36
N ASP A 4 -12.33 15.50 16.07
CA ASP A 4 -12.42 16.10 14.72
C ASP A 4 -11.07 16.61 14.21
N ALA A 5 -10.19 17.07 15.12
CA ALA A 5 -8.83 17.47 14.78
C ALA A 5 -7.97 16.32 14.21
N VAL A 6 -8.17 15.10 14.71
CA VAL A 6 -7.45 13.92 14.22
C VAL A 6 -7.96 13.51 12.84
N ILE A 7 -9.28 13.59 12.63
CA ILE A 7 -9.92 13.30 11.34
C ILE A 7 -9.42 14.28 10.27
N GLU A 8 -9.33 15.57 10.60
CA GLU A 8 -8.88 16.59 9.65
C GLU A 8 -7.40 16.44 9.28
N THR A 9 -6.56 16.13 10.27
CA THR A 9 -5.13 15.88 10.04
C THR A 9 -4.93 14.68 9.13
N ALA A 10 -5.66 13.59 9.39
CA ALA A 10 -5.58 12.39 8.57
C ALA A 10 -6.13 12.60 7.15
N ARG A 11 -7.14 13.46 6.98
CA ARG A 11 -7.64 13.86 5.65
C ARG A 11 -6.59 14.64 4.87
N SER A 12 -6.02 15.68 5.48
CA SER A 12 -4.99 16.50 4.85
C SER A 12 -3.75 15.67 4.46
N LEU A 13 -3.38 14.70 5.29
CA LEU A 13 -2.31 13.75 4.97
C LEU A 13 -2.67 12.89 3.77
N ALA A 14 -3.86 12.28 3.73
CA ALA A 14 -4.31 11.46 2.61
C ALA A 14 -4.31 12.25 1.29
N GLU A 15 -4.83 13.48 1.31
CA GLU A 15 -4.87 14.36 0.14
C GLU A 15 -3.47 14.77 -0.31
N SER A 16 -2.53 15.02 0.62
CA SER A 16 -1.13 15.30 0.28
C SER A 16 -0.43 14.13 -0.41
N GLU A 17 -0.86 12.90 -0.14
CA GLU A 17 -0.37 11.68 -0.81
C GLU A 17 -1.15 11.37 -2.11
N GLY A 18 -2.14 12.20 -2.47
CA GLY A 18 -2.97 12.05 -3.66
C GLY A 18 -4.10 11.02 -3.52
N PHE A 19 -4.41 10.60 -2.29
CA PHE A 19 -5.47 9.64 -1.99
C PHE A 19 -6.66 10.30 -1.28
N GLY A 20 -7.88 9.85 -1.58
CA GLY A 20 -9.03 10.23 -0.78
C GLY A 20 -8.99 9.61 0.61
N TYR A 21 -9.49 10.32 1.63
CA TYR A 21 -9.54 9.84 3.02
C TYR A 21 -10.23 8.46 3.16
N GLN A 22 -11.34 8.25 2.44
CA GLN A 22 -12.05 6.97 2.43
C GLN A 22 -11.19 5.81 1.87
N THR A 23 -10.32 6.09 0.90
CA THR A 23 -9.41 5.10 0.32
C THR A 23 -8.39 4.64 1.35
N VAL A 24 -7.83 5.57 2.14
CA VAL A 24 -6.91 5.25 3.23
C VAL A 24 -7.59 4.39 4.30
N ILE A 25 -8.82 4.72 4.69
CA ILE A 25 -9.61 3.91 5.62
C ILE A 25 -9.84 2.50 5.07
N ASN A 26 -10.29 2.38 3.82
CA ASN A 26 -10.59 1.09 3.22
C ASN A 26 -9.33 0.21 3.10
N ASN A 27 -8.20 0.80 2.76
CA ASN A 27 -6.92 0.07 2.68
C ASN A 27 -6.44 -0.38 4.06
N THR A 28 -6.56 0.49 5.07
CA THR A 28 -6.24 0.16 6.46
C THR A 28 -7.12 -0.99 6.97
N LEU A 29 -8.43 -0.93 6.70
CA LEU A 29 -9.38 -1.99 7.04
C LEU A 29 -9.04 -3.30 6.32
N ARG A 30 -8.72 -3.26 5.02
CA ARG A 30 -8.30 -4.46 4.28
C ARG A 30 -7.06 -5.10 4.92
N GLN A 31 -6.05 -4.31 5.24
CA GLN A 31 -4.83 -4.82 5.89
C GLN A 31 -5.15 -5.42 7.27
N ALA A 32 -5.93 -4.73 8.09
CA ALA A 32 -6.33 -5.22 9.41
C ALA A 32 -7.12 -6.54 9.34
N LEU A 33 -8.06 -6.66 8.39
CA LEU A 33 -8.88 -7.85 8.20
C LEU A 33 -8.10 -9.02 7.59
N LEU A 34 -7.16 -8.75 6.68
CA LEU A 34 -6.25 -9.77 6.15
C LEU A 34 -5.34 -10.31 7.25
N ASN A 35 -4.81 -9.41 8.09
CA ASN A 35 -3.96 -9.75 9.25
C ASN A 35 -4.73 -10.52 10.34
N GLN A 36 -6.02 -10.26 10.54
CA GLN A 36 -6.86 -11.02 11.48
C GLN A 36 -7.15 -12.44 11.01
N ARG A 37 -7.08 -12.72 9.71
CA ARG A 37 -7.38 -14.03 9.14
C ARG A 37 -6.28 -15.07 9.38
N GLU A 38 -5.10 -14.65 9.85
CA GLU A 38 -3.95 -15.50 10.16
C GLU A 38 -3.87 -15.94 11.65
N THR A 39 -4.93 -15.68 12.43
CA THR A 39 -5.28 -16.30 13.74
C THR A 39 -4.52 -15.79 14.99
N PRO A 40 -4.94 -16.18 16.22
CA PRO A 40 -5.33 -15.25 17.28
C PRO A 40 -4.24 -15.19 18.37
N VAL A 41 -4.55 -14.48 19.46
CA VAL A 41 -3.79 -14.36 20.73
C VAL A 41 -3.06 -13.04 20.85
N GLU A 42 -3.63 -12.24 21.76
CA GLU A 42 -2.97 -11.30 22.66
C GLU A 42 -1.51 -11.02 22.35
N LEU A 43 -1.17 -9.82 21.86
CA LEU A 43 0.04 -9.14 22.28
C LEU A 43 -0.14 -7.64 22.06
N ASP A 44 -0.26 -6.95 23.18
CA ASP A 44 0.62 -5.86 23.58
C ASP A 44 1.12 -4.89 22.50
N GLN A 45 0.99 -3.62 22.86
CA GLN A 45 1.17 -2.40 22.09
C GLN A 45 2.63 -2.13 21.65
N ARG A 46 3.38 -3.13 21.19
CA ARG A 46 4.81 -2.95 20.88
C ARG A 46 5.38 -3.78 19.72
N THR A 47 4.59 -4.62 19.06
CA THR A 47 5.15 -5.54 18.04
C THR A 47 4.24 -5.76 16.84
N ALA A 48 3.70 -4.70 16.22
CA ALA A 48 3.05 -4.79 14.90
C ALA A 48 4.08 -4.88 13.74
N VAL A 49 5.17 -5.60 13.99
CA VAL A 49 6.24 -5.97 13.04
C VAL A 49 6.09 -7.46 12.67
N GLY A 50 4.86 -7.99 12.78
CA GLY A 50 4.53 -9.40 12.54
C GLY A 50 4.21 -9.73 11.08
N ASN A 51 3.48 -8.85 10.38
CA ASN A 51 3.04 -9.11 9.00
C ASN A 51 3.84 -8.34 7.94
N ALA A 52 4.88 -7.65 8.41
CA ALA A 52 5.94 -7.21 7.53
C ALA A 52 6.76 -8.39 7.01
N ARG A 53 6.54 -9.66 7.40
CA ARG A 53 7.38 -10.79 6.94
C ARG A 53 7.25 -11.14 5.46
N HIS A 54 6.17 -10.76 4.77
CA HIS A 54 6.08 -10.87 3.30
C HIS A 54 6.47 -9.58 2.56
N PHE A 55 6.64 -8.47 3.27
CA PHE A 55 7.15 -7.18 2.75
C PHE A 55 8.54 -6.81 3.32
N LYS A 56 9.21 -7.72 4.04
CA LYS A 56 10.50 -7.49 4.74
C LYS A 56 11.70 -8.00 3.97
N GLU A 57 11.52 -8.87 2.99
CA GLU A 57 12.47 -8.89 1.89
C GLU A 57 12.23 -7.56 1.17
N GLY A 58 13.07 -6.56 1.45
CA GLY A 58 13.00 -5.31 0.69
C GLY A 58 12.96 -5.61 -0.80
N ILE A 59 12.19 -4.85 -1.57
CA ILE A 59 12.01 -5.03 -3.02
C ILE A 59 13.36 -5.39 -3.62
N THR A 60 13.47 -6.63 -4.11
CA THR A 60 14.78 -7.10 -4.53
C THR A 60 15.19 -6.33 -5.79
N PRO A 61 16.49 -6.03 -6.00
CA PRO A 61 16.93 -5.32 -7.20
C PRO A 61 16.50 -6.04 -8.49
N GLY A 62 16.32 -7.36 -8.45
CA GLY A 62 15.80 -8.16 -9.55
C GLY A 62 14.32 -7.93 -9.83
N GLU A 63 13.49 -7.78 -8.79
CA GLU A 63 12.06 -7.44 -8.94
C GLU A 63 11.88 -6.03 -9.47
N LEU A 64 12.67 -5.07 -9.00
CA LEU A 64 12.65 -3.69 -9.50
C LEU A 64 13.02 -3.67 -11.00
N LYS A 65 14.10 -4.36 -11.38
CA LYS A 65 14.54 -4.44 -12.78
C LYS A 65 13.52 -5.15 -13.67
N ASN A 66 12.84 -6.17 -13.16
CA ASN A 66 11.75 -6.83 -13.89
C ASN A 66 10.54 -5.91 -14.07
N LEU A 67 10.22 -5.08 -13.08
CA LEU A 67 9.15 -4.11 -13.17
C LEU A 67 9.47 -3.00 -14.18
N GLU A 68 10.68 -2.45 -14.16
CA GLU A 68 11.16 -1.48 -15.14
C GLU A 68 11.09 -2.04 -16.57
N LYS A 69 11.48 -3.31 -16.75
CA LYS A 69 11.40 -3.99 -18.05
C LYS A 69 9.94 -4.09 -18.53
N LYS A 70 9.02 -4.53 -17.67
CA LYS A 70 7.60 -4.62 -18.00
C LYS A 70 7.01 -3.27 -18.35
N LEU A 71 7.39 -2.22 -17.61
CA LEU A 71 6.93 -0.85 -17.89
C LEU A 71 7.40 -0.37 -19.27
N THR A 72 8.66 -0.64 -19.60
CA THR A 72 9.26 -0.28 -20.90
C THR A 72 8.61 -1.05 -22.06
N GLU A 73 8.31 -2.32 -21.85
CA GLU A 73 7.63 -3.17 -22.84
C GLU A 73 6.20 -2.67 -23.11
N VAL A 74 5.45 -2.34 -22.05
CA VAL A 74 4.12 -1.75 -22.17
C VAL A 74 4.16 -0.38 -22.87
N LEU A 75 5.12 0.48 -22.53
CA LEU A 75 5.29 1.77 -23.21
C LEU A 75 5.62 1.61 -24.70
N SER A 76 6.47 0.64 -25.05
CA SER A 76 6.82 0.34 -26.43
C SER A 76 5.63 -0.18 -27.22
N GLU A 77 4.80 -1.03 -26.60
CA GLU A 77 3.57 -1.55 -27.19
C GLU A 77 2.53 -0.44 -27.39
N ILE A 78 2.35 0.43 -26.39
CA ILE A 78 1.47 1.60 -26.50
C ILE A 78 1.95 2.53 -27.63
N HIS A 79 3.25 2.76 -27.75
CA HIS A 79 3.81 3.58 -28.81
C HIS A 79 3.66 2.93 -30.19
N ARG A 80 3.79 1.60 -30.29
CA ARG A 80 3.54 0.84 -31.53
C ARG A 80 2.08 0.93 -31.97
N VAL A 81 1.14 0.88 -31.03
CA VAL A 81 -0.30 0.94 -31.32
C VAL A 81 -0.77 2.37 -31.60
N MET A 82 -0.12 3.38 -31.03
CA MET A 82 -0.42 4.80 -31.28
C MET A 82 0.36 5.42 -32.45
N ALA A 83 1.41 4.78 -32.96
CA ALA A 83 2.03 5.17 -34.22
C ALA A 83 1.11 4.77 -35.39
N PRO A 84 0.70 5.72 -36.27
CA PRO A 84 -0.21 5.44 -37.38
C PRO A 84 0.41 4.54 -38.46
#